data_AF-A0A550GPM2-F1
#
_entry.id   AF-A0A550GPM2-F1
#
_cell.length_a   1.000
_cell.length_b   1.000
_cell.length_c   1.000
_cell.angle_alpha   90.00
_cell.angle_beta   90.00
_cell.angle_gamma   90.00
#
_symmetry.space_group_name_H-M   'P 1'
#
loop_
_entity.id
_entity.type
_entity.pdbx_description
1 polymer ?
#
loop_
_entity_poly.entity_id
_entity_poly.type
_entity_poly.pdbx_seq_one_letter_code
_entity_poly.pdbx_strand_id
1 'polypeptide(L)'
;WALLPLVILRQNLYTDPRKPVSVEAEVVPFGEPDENSPVLLTTNFALTYYTVASDIESAKVDCYLVVVDSEGISVESAVAGRKMTADTVAEAIKEFKVGDLVKHRYLIIPGRAARLSGEIQEASGWNVIVGPMDSSGIAGYIDEKWPPKPE
;
A
#
# COMPACT_ATOMS: atom_id res chain seq x y z
N TRP A 1 18.29 -18.58 14.86
CA TRP A 1 18.28 -18.71 13.38
C TRP A 1 17.84 -20.09 12.89
N ALA A 2 18.42 -21.21 13.36
CA ALA A 2 18.07 -22.56 12.85
C ALA A 2 16.59 -22.98 13.01
N LEU A 3 15.87 -22.49 14.02
CA LEU A 3 14.46 -22.83 14.27
C LEU A 3 13.46 -21.98 13.48
N LEU A 4 13.86 -20.79 13.01
CA LEU A 4 12.95 -19.84 12.36
C LEU A 4 12.34 -20.43 11.06
N PRO A 5 13.11 -21.09 10.17
CA PRO A 5 12.53 -21.71 8.97
C PRO A 5 11.52 -22.81 9.30
N LEU A 6 11.76 -23.61 10.35
CA LEU A 6 10.87 -24.69 10.76
C LEU A 6 9.55 -24.16 11.33
N VAL A 7 9.60 -23.06 12.10
CA VAL A 7 8.41 -22.42 12.64
C VAL A 7 7.56 -21.80 11.53
N ILE A 8 8.19 -21.10 10.57
CA ILE A 8 7.50 -20.50 9.42
C ILE A 8 6.88 -21.59 8.54
N LEU A 9 7.62 -22.67 8.25
CA LEU A 9 7.10 -23.80 7.46
C LEU A 9 5.88 -24.43 8.12
N ARG A 10 5.95 -24.67 9.44
CA ARG A 10 4.81 -25.21 10.20
C ARG A 10 3.61 -24.27 10.11
N GLN A 11 3.81 -22.97 10.33
CA GLN A 11 2.72 -22.00 10.25
C GLN A 11 2.08 -21.99 8.86
N ASN A 12 2.88 -21.97 7.80
CA ASN A 12 2.38 -22.00 6.43
C ASN A 12 1.61 -23.30 6.12
N LEU A 13 2.07 -24.44 6.63
CA LEU A 13 1.42 -25.74 6.40
C LEU A 13 0.07 -25.87 7.11
N TYR A 14 -0.07 -25.29 8.30
CA TYR A 14 -1.30 -25.36 9.10
C TYR A 14 -2.24 -24.16 8.90
N THR A 15 -1.91 -23.24 7.99
CA THR A 15 -2.81 -22.14 7.61
C THR A 15 -3.91 -22.68 6.69
N ASP A 16 -5.16 -22.29 6.94
CA ASP A 16 -6.29 -22.70 6.10
C ASP A 16 -6.11 -22.15 4.67
N PRO A 17 -5.98 -23.00 3.64
CA PRO A 17 -5.77 -22.54 2.27
C PRO A 17 -7.00 -21.83 1.68
N ARG A 18 -8.17 -21.95 2.30
CA ARG A 18 -9.42 -21.35 1.81
C ARG A 18 -9.63 -19.93 2.29
N LYS A 19 -9.01 -19.55 3.41
CA LYS A 19 -9.15 -18.21 3.98
C LYS A 19 -7.80 -17.51 3.95
N PRO A 20 -7.59 -16.58 2.99
CA PRO A 20 -6.39 -15.77 2.97
C PRO A 20 -6.22 -15.04 4.31
N VAL A 21 -4.99 -14.94 4.79
CA VAL A 21 -4.69 -14.13 5.97
C VAL A 21 -4.75 -12.67 5.54
N SER A 22 -5.72 -11.94 6.06
CA SER A 22 -5.92 -10.51 5.79
C SER A 22 -5.66 -9.66 7.02
N VAL A 23 -5.31 -8.41 6.79
CA VAL A 23 -5.20 -7.34 7.79
C VAL A 23 -6.46 -6.48 7.72
N GLU A 24 -6.76 -5.72 8.76
CA GLU A 24 -7.85 -4.75 8.73
C GLU A 24 -7.51 -3.63 7.73
N ALA A 25 -8.53 -3.16 7.01
CA ALA A 25 -8.38 -2.06 6.07
C ALA A 25 -8.45 -0.75 6.85
N GLU A 26 -7.32 -0.06 6.95
CA GLU A 26 -7.18 1.19 7.68
C GLU A 26 -6.03 2.03 7.10
N VAL A 27 -5.86 3.23 7.64
CA VAL A 27 -4.68 4.07 7.38
C VAL A 27 -3.71 3.92 8.53
N VAL A 28 -2.53 3.37 8.22
CA VAL A 28 -1.48 3.14 9.20
C VAL A 28 -0.41 4.22 9.05
N PRO A 29 -0.17 5.05 10.08
CA PRO A 29 0.96 5.96 10.09
C PRO A 29 2.25 5.18 10.43
N PHE A 30 3.30 5.39 9.63
CA PHE A 30 4.63 4.87 9.88
C PHE A 30 5.57 6.01 10.25
N GLY A 31 6.33 5.83 11.34
CA GLY A 31 7.22 6.86 11.87
C GLY A 31 6.47 8.01 12.54
N GLU A 32 6.89 9.24 12.25
CA GLU A 32 6.22 10.47 12.68
C GLU A 32 5.77 11.29 11.45
N PRO A 33 4.73 10.82 10.72
CA PRO A 33 4.32 11.46 9.47
C PRO A 33 3.72 12.85 9.71
N ASP A 34 4.11 13.79 8.87
CA ASP A 34 3.61 15.17 8.88
C ASP A 34 2.56 15.40 7.79
N GLU A 35 2.05 16.63 7.67
CA GLU A 35 1.04 16.98 6.66
C GLU A 35 1.56 16.95 5.20
N ASN A 36 2.88 16.79 5.01
CA ASN A 36 3.56 16.71 3.71
C ASN A 36 4.12 15.29 3.42
N SER A 37 3.93 14.35 4.36
CA SER A 37 4.40 12.98 4.24
C SER A 37 3.68 12.23 3.10
N PRO A 38 4.41 11.38 2.34
CA PRO A 38 3.83 10.64 1.24
C PRO A 38 2.72 9.69 1.72
N VAL A 39 1.68 9.58 0.88
CA VAL A 39 0.59 8.61 1.06
C VAL A 39 0.83 7.46 0.10
N LEU A 40 1.08 6.27 0.64
CA LEU A 40 1.28 5.02 -0.08
C LEU A 40 -0.01 4.19 -0.08
N LEU A 41 -0.26 3.46 -1.15
CA LEU A 41 -1.40 2.54 -1.28
C LEU A 41 -0.93 1.08 -1.24
N THR A 42 -1.63 0.24 -0.48
CA THR A 42 -1.43 -1.22 -0.49
C THR A 42 -2.76 -1.97 -0.37
N THR A 43 -2.72 -3.29 -0.49
CA THR A 43 -3.86 -4.18 -0.24
C THR A 43 -3.79 -4.83 1.15
N ASN A 44 -4.94 -5.28 1.66
CA ASN A 44 -5.06 -5.91 2.97
C ASN A 44 -4.56 -7.37 3.03
N PHE A 45 -3.88 -7.88 2.00
CA PHE A 45 -3.25 -9.20 2.08
C PHE A 45 -2.07 -9.16 3.03
N ALA A 46 -2.08 -9.99 4.08
CA ALA A 46 -1.12 -9.89 5.18
C ALA A 46 0.34 -9.95 4.71
N LEU A 47 0.67 -10.85 3.78
CA LEU A 47 2.05 -10.92 3.27
C LEU A 47 2.45 -9.66 2.52
N THR A 48 1.55 -9.06 1.74
CA THR A 48 1.84 -7.80 1.04
C THR A 48 1.99 -6.65 2.04
N TYR A 49 1.05 -6.51 2.97
CA TYR A 49 1.07 -5.48 4.00
C TYR A 49 2.36 -5.53 4.82
N TYR A 50 2.70 -6.69 5.42
CA TYR A 50 3.87 -6.81 6.28
C TYR A 50 5.19 -6.64 5.51
N THR A 51 5.24 -7.03 4.23
CA THR A 51 6.45 -6.79 3.41
C THR A 51 6.64 -5.29 3.19
N VAL A 52 5.58 -4.58 2.80
CA VAL A 52 5.62 -3.12 2.61
C VAL A 52 5.93 -2.39 3.91
N ALA A 53 5.26 -2.77 5.01
CA ALA A 53 5.48 -2.19 6.34
C ALA A 53 6.93 -2.37 6.80
N SER A 54 7.48 -3.59 6.66
CA SER A 54 8.88 -3.88 7.03
C SER A 54 9.87 -3.08 6.21
N ASP A 55 9.61 -2.87 4.91
CA ASP A 55 10.48 -2.07 4.04
C ASP A 55 10.41 -0.58 4.38
N ILE A 56 9.22 -0.05 4.69
CA ILE A 56 9.03 1.34 5.14
C ILE A 56 9.78 1.58 6.46
N GLU A 57 9.59 0.70 7.44
CA GLU A 57 10.27 0.79 8.74
C GLU A 57 11.80 0.71 8.60
N SER A 58 12.27 -0.23 7.76
CA SER A 58 13.71 -0.38 7.48
C SER A 58 14.30 0.83 6.77
N ALA A 59 13.51 1.48 5.90
CA ALA A 59 13.87 2.70 5.21
C ALA A 59 13.82 3.95 6.09
N LYS A 60 13.19 3.89 7.27
CA LYS A 60 12.95 5.04 8.17
C LYS A 60 12.26 6.21 7.47
N VAL A 61 11.26 5.89 6.66
CA VAL A 61 10.46 6.87 5.95
C VAL A 61 9.19 7.16 6.74
N ASP A 62 8.94 8.43 7.02
CA ASP A 62 7.70 8.89 7.63
C ASP A 62 6.59 9.01 6.58
N CYS A 63 5.60 8.12 6.62
CA CYS A 63 4.56 8.06 5.60
C CYS A 63 3.21 7.52 6.12
N TYR A 64 2.15 7.75 5.35
CA TYR A 64 0.84 7.15 5.58
C TYR A 64 0.63 5.98 4.62
N LEU A 65 0.33 4.79 5.15
CA LEU A 65 0.01 3.62 4.35
C LEU A 65 -1.51 3.39 4.37
N VAL A 66 -2.15 3.55 3.22
CA VAL A 66 -3.57 3.27 3.01
C VAL A 66 -3.73 1.81 2.63
N VAL A 67 -4.36 1.03 3.50
CA VAL A 67 -4.65 -0.39 3.27
C VAL A 67 -6.07 -0.53 2.73
N VAL A 68 -6.20 -0.96 1.48
CA VAL A 68 -7.50 -1.20 0.84
C VAL A 68 -7.92 -2.66 1.03
N ASP A 69 -9.19 -2.89 1.33
CA ASP A 69 -9.74 -4.24 1.38
C ASP A 69 -9.80 -4.86 -0.02
N SER A 70 -9.02 -5.93 -0.23
CA SER A 70 -9.00 -6.72 -1.45
C SER A 70 -9.44 -8.17 -1.20
N GLU A 71 -10.17 -8.43 -0.11
CA GLU A 71 -10.53 -9.77 0.37
C GLU A 71 -9.29 -10.63 0.70
N GLY A 72 -8.18 -9.99 1.10
CA GLY A 72 -6.94 -10.67 1.43
C GLY A 72 -6.17 -11.20 0.21
N ILE A 73 -6.29 -10.53 -0.94
CA ILE A 73 -5.62 -10.91 -2.19
C ILE A 73 -4.46 -9.94 -2.50
N SER A 74 -3.37 -10.46 -3.09
CA SER A 74 -2.20 -9.66 -3.49
C SER A 74 -2.56 -8.57 -4.51
N VAL A 75 -1.75 -7.50 -4.61
CA VAL A 75 -2.02 -6.35 -5.49
C VAL A 75 -2.31 -6.77 -6.93
N GLU A 76 -1.45 -7.60 -7.53
CA GLU A 76 -1.59 -7.99 -8.93
C GLU A 76 -2.83 -8.85 -9.19
N SER A 77 -3.11 -9.78 -8.28
CA SER A 77 -4.31 -10.62 -8.35
C SER A 77 -5.59 -9.82 -8.05
N ALA A 78 -5.54 -8.82 -7.18
CA ALA A 78 -6.67 -7.96 -6.85
C ALA A 78 -7.03 -7.04 -8.03
N VAL A 79 -6.02 -6.50 -8.74
CA VAL A 79 -6.20 -5.73 -9.97
C VAL A 79 -6.80 -6.61 -11.07
N ALA A 80 -6.24 -7.82 -11.29
CA ALA A 80 -6.74 -8.74 -12.31
C ALA A 80 -8.15 -9.27 -11.99
N GLY A 81 -8.42 -9.55 -10.70
CA GLY A 81 -9.69 -10.03 -10.19
C GLY A 81 -10.75 -8.95 -9.99
N ARG A 82 -10.44 -7.68 -10.31
CA ARG A 82 -11.31 -6.51 -10.10
C ARG A 82 -11.82 -6.36 -8.66
N LYS A 83 -11.01 -6.81 -7.70
CA LYS A 83 -11.23 -6.60 -6.26
C LYS A 83 -10.62 -5.29 -5.78
N MET A 84 -9.58 -4.83 -6.49
CA MET A 84 -9.03 -3.49 -6.34
C MET A 84 -9.38 -2.69 -7.61
N THR A 85 -10.37 -1.80 -7.51
CA THR A 85 -10.80 -0.90 -8.59
C THR A 85 -10.60 0.56 -8.20
N ALA A 86 -10.67 1.47 -9.18
CA ALA A 86 -10.60 2.90 -8.93
C ALA A 86 -11.63 3.38 -7.90
N ASP A 87 -12.86 2.86 -7.97
CA ASP A 87 -13.93 3.18 -7.03
C ASP A 87 -13.59 2.73 -5.61
N THR A 88 -13.12 1.49 -5.41
CA THR A 88 -12.76 1.00 -4.07
C THR A 88 -11.64 1.82 -3.43
N VAL A 89 -10.66 2.28 -4.23
CA VAL A 89 -9.58 3.14 -3.74
C VAL A 89 -10.11 4.54 -3.41
N ALA A 90 -10.97 5.11 -4.26
CA ALA A 90 -11.58 6.42 -4.01
C ALA A 90 -12.51 6.41 -2.79
N GLU A 91 -13.24 5.32 -2.57
CA GLU A 91 -14.05 5.09 -1.37
C GLU A 91 -13.18 4.98 -0.13
N ALA A 92 -12.11 4.18 -0.16
CA ALA A 92 -11.17 4.04 0.95
C ALA A 92 -10.54 5.39 1.35
N ILE A 93 -10.14 6.22 0.38
CA ILE A 93 -9.59 7.56 0.64
C ILE A 93 -10.59 8.46 1.37
N LYS A 94 -11.87 8.38 0.99
CA LYS A 94 -12.95 9.16 1.61
C LYS A 94 -13.32 8.63 2.99
N GLU A 95 -13.44 7.31 3.12
CA GLU A 95 -13.80 6.62 4.36
C GLU A 95 -12.75 6.85 5.44
N PHE A 96 -11.47 6.69 5.09
CA PHE A 96 -10.38 6.90 6.02
C PHE A 96 -9.98 8.36 6.20
N LYS A 97 -10.68 9.29 5.54
CA LYS A 97 -10.45 10.74 5.64
C LYS A 97 -8.98 11.13 5.43
N VAL A 98 -8.31 10.49 4.47
CA VAL A 98 -6.89 10.74 4.16
C VAL A 98 -6.66 12.23 3.81
N GLY A 99 -7.68 12.87 3.24
CA GLY A 99 -7.63 14.30 2.90
C GLY A 99 -7.54 15.26 4.09
N ASP A 100 -7.84 14.80 5.32
CA ASP A 100 -7.69 15.57 6.56
C ASP A 100 -6.31 15.37 7.20
N LEU A 101 -5.59 14.29 6.84
CA LEU A 101 -4.26 13.95 7.35
C LEU A 101 -3.14 14.69 6.62
N VAL A 102 -3.31 14.92 5.31
CA VAL A 102 -2.30 15.55 4.46
C VAL A 102 -2.84 16.79 3.74
N LYS A 103 -1.98 17.81 3.61
CA LYS A 103 -2.29 19.05 2.89
C LYS A 103 -2.25 18.89 1.38
N HIS A 104 -1.54 17.88 0.88
CA HIS A 104 -1.46 17.58 -0.53
C HIS A 104 -2.53 16.58 -0.99
N ARG A 105 -2.61 16.37 -2.31
CA ARG A 105 -3.52 15.40 -2.94
C ARG A 105 -2.71 14.52 -3.88
N TYR A 106 -1.71 13.84 -3.32
CA TYR A 106 -0.85 12.90 -4.05
C TYR A 106 -0.97 11.52 -3.42
N LEU A 107 -1.18 10.51 -4.26
CA LEU A 107 -1.29 9.11 -3.85
C LEU A 107 -0.27 8.29 -4.64
N ILE A 108 0.61 7.59 -3.93
CA ILE A 108 1.59 6.70 -4.56
C ILE A 108 0.99 5.29 -4.61
N ILE A 109 0.80 4.78 -5.82
CA ILE A 109 0.29 3.42 -6.04
C ILE A 109 1.44 2.45 -6.32
N PRO A 110 1.28 1.15 -6.00
CA PRO A 110 2.26 0.14 -6.39
C PRO A 110 2.44 0.10 -7.91
N GLY A 111 3.67 -0.14 -8.39
CA GLY A 111 3.96 -0.25 -9.83
C GLY A 111 3.13 -1.34 -10.53
N ARG A 112 2.75 -2.40 -9.80
CA ARG A 112 1.86 -3.47 -10.29
C ARG A 112 0.42 -3.01 -10.56
N ALA A 113 0.00 -1.90 -9.94
CA ALA A 113 -1.29 -1.28 -10.13
C ALA A 113 -1.25 -0.10 -11.13
N ALA A 114 -0.12 0.13 -11.82
CA ALA A 114 0.05 1.27 -12.74
C ALA A 114 -1.05 1.42 -13.80
N ARG A 115 -1.67 0.30 -14.21
CA ARG A 115 -2.79 0.30 -15.18
C ARG A 115 -4.03 1.04 -14.70
N LEU A 116 -4.24 1.10 -13.39
CA LEU A 116 -5.38 1.78 -12.75
C LEU A 116 -5.09 3.25 -12.43
N SER A 117 -3.87 3.75 -12.69
CA SER A 117 -3.47 5.11 -12.30
C SER A 117 -4.42 6.20 -12.82
N GLY A 118 -4.75 6.16 -14.11
CA GLY A 118 -5.66 7.13 -14.72
C GLY A 118 -7.09 7.04 -14.15
N GLU A 119 -7.63 5.83 -14.02
CA GLU A 119 -8.97 5.62 -13.48
C GLU A 119 -9.06 6.06 -12.01
N ILE A 120 -8.04 5.75 -11.19
CA ILE A 120 -7.97 6.18 -9.79
C ILE A 120 -7.88 7.70 -9.71
N GLN A 121 -7.09 8.35 -10.59
CA GLN A 121 -6.95 9.80 -10.60
C GLN A 121 -8.28 10.50 -10.93
N GLU A 122 -9.04 9.99 -11.89
CA GLU A 122 -10.37 10.50 -12.24
C GLU A 122 -11.39 10.27 -11.12
N ALA A 123 -11.42 9.07 -10.53
CA ALA A 123 -12.40 8.71 -9.50
C ALA A 123 -12.14 9.38 -8.14
N SER A 124 -10.87 9.48 -7.73
CA SER A 124 -10.48 10.05 -6.44
C SER A 124 -10.30 11.56 -6.49
N GLY A 125 -9.93 12.12 -7.64
CA GLY A 125 -9.50 13.51 -7.77
C GLY A 125 -8.11 13.80 -7.16
N TRP A 126 -7.35 12.76 -6.83
CA TRP A 126 -5.97 12.85 -6.35
C TRP A 126 -4.99 12.64 -7.51
N ASN A 127 -3.84 13.30 -7.43
CA ASN A 127 -2.74 13.04 -8.36
C ASN A 127 -2.10 11.69 -8.03
N VAL A 128 -2.29 10.72 -8.92
CA VAL A 128 -1.79 9.36 -8.73
C VAL A 128 -0.39 9.23 -9.32
N ILE A 129 0.55 8.83 -8.49
CA ILE A 129 1.94 8.64 -8.86
C ILE A 129 2.25 7.14 -8.84
N VAL A 130 2.87 6.65 -9.90
CA VAL A 130 3.27 5.24 -9.98
C VAL A 130 4.58 5.03 -9.23
N GLY A 131 4.52 4.27 -8.14
CA GLY A 131 5.65 3.85 -7.32
C GLY A 131 6.45 2.68 -7.92
N PRO A 132 7.38 2.09 -7.16
CA PRO A 132 8.20 0.97 -7.61
C PRO A 132 7.40 -0.32 -7.77
N MET A 133 7.94 -1.27 -8.54
CA MET A 133 7.36 -2.61 -8.72
C MET A 133 7.50 -3.51 -7.49
N ASP A 134 8.52 -3.23 -6.67
CA ASP A 134 8.85 -3.95 -5.45
C ASP A 134 8.96 -2.95 -4.29
N SER A 135 8.52 -3.34 -3.09
CA SER A 135 8.50 -2.47 -1.91
C SER A 135 9.90 -2.13 -1.40
N SER A 136 10.89 -2.97 -1.69
CA SER A 136 12.30 -2.70 -1.38
C SER A 136 12.82 -1.42 -2.06
N GLY A 137 12.18 -0.96 -3.14
CA GLY A 137 12.53 0.26 -3.87
C GLY A 137 11.92 1.53 -3.29
N ILE A 138 11.07 1.45 -2.25
CA ILE A 138 10.34 2.61 -1.71
C ILE A 138 11.31 3.70 -1.23
N ALA A 139 12.38 3.32 -0.53
CA ALA A 139 13.37 4.26 -0.01
C ALA A 139 13.98 5.14 -1.12
N GLY A 140 14.56 4.49 -2.15
CA GLY A 140 15.17 5.21 -3.27
C GLY A 140 14.16 6.00 -4.11
N TYR A 141 12.91 5.50 -4.21
CA TYR A 141 11.86 6.21 -4.91
C TYR A 141 11.49 7.53 -4.22
N ILE A 142 11.34 7.49 -2.89
CA ILE A 142 10.95 8.67 -2.12
C ILE A 142 12.10 9.68 -2.10
N ASP A 143 13.35 9.25 -1.90
CA ASP A 143 14.52 10.15 -1.93
C ASP A 143 14.69 10.88 -3.27
N GLU A 144 14.41 10.21 -4.39
CA GLU A 144 14.62 10.79 -5.73
C GLU A 144 13.42 11.60 -6.23
N LYS A 145 12.19 11.17 -5.91
CA LYS A 145 10.96 11.67 -6.54
C LYS A 145 9.99 12.36 -5.58
N TRP A 146 10.25 12.36 -4.28
CA TRP A 146 9.41 13.03 -3.28
C TRP A 146 10.15 14.21 -2.61
N PRO A 147 9.53 15.39 -2.45
CA PRO A 147 8.20 15.79 -2.93
C PRO A 147 8.16 15.95 -4.46
N PRO A 148 7.02 15.64 -5.11
CA PRO A 148 6.88 15.79 -6.55
C PRO A 148 7.08 17.25 -6.93
N LYS A 149 8.10 17.53 -7.76
CA LYS A 149 8.28 18.87 -8.32
C LYS A 149 7.07 19.18 -9.20
N PRO A 150 6.45 20.36 -9.08
CA PRO A 150 5.42 20.77 -10.03
C PRO A 150 6.08 20.86 -11.42
N GLU A 151 5.52 20.14 -12.40
CA GLU A 151 5.78 20.38 -13.82
C GLU A 151 5.15 21.71 -14.26
#